data_AF-A0A1J0RCH7-F1
#
_entry.id   AF-A0A1J0RCH7-F1
#
_cell.length_a   1.000
_cell.length_b   1.000
_cell.length_c   1.000
_cell.angle_alpha   90.00
_cell.angle_beta   90.00
_cell.angle_gamma   90.00
#
_symmetry.space_group_name_H-M   'P 1'
#
loop_
_entity.id
_entity.type
_entity.pdbx_description
1 polymer ?
#
loop_
_entity_poly.entity_id
_entity_poly.type
_entity_poly.pdbx_seq_one_letter_code
_entity_poly.pdbx_strand_id
1 'polypeptide(L)'
;VGPKGAKTLAHVIACVCGTLDTKGTEEPCKHEGTTSVAWQAGNPPQATQWKQIRTNCPTAAATPITAPRIRQALEAATATVHAVNNDAYIGNFDTSCDGDTNAACIKLTGAVQNGADPVKQLPWVGQLIGVAKQLEQRAIANKQTANLQAKIAHLEELTKAVTKRAQFLTTPRTNHKSHEDKPPNSQGKGNQWMQAEEEECNKKEKEPECTANPKCKWNSEAKELNKRCTLSEKDKKEVEKEEIQTGYGRHKTKEPCENDKTGDKHNCTFRKGKDKEDGKDTEKMPLLQFSRK
;
A
#
# COMPACT_ATOMS: atom_id res chain seq x y z
N VAL A 1 24.41 38.52 31.05
CA VAL A 1 23.46 37.59 30.38
C VAL A 1 22.90 36.58 31.39
N GLY A 2 21.59 36.27 31.37
CA GLY A 2 20.92 35.47 32.41
C GLY A 2 20.05 34.33 31.85
N PRO A 3 19.49 33.45 32.72
CA PRO A 3 18.84 32.18 32.32
C PRO A 3 17.59 32.36 31.46
N LYS A 4 17.00 33.57 31.41
CA LYS A 4 15.87 33.90 30.52
C LYS A 4 16.28 33.96 29.04
N GLY A 5 17.58 34.08 28.74
CA GLY A 5 18.12 34.25 27.40
C GLY A 5 18.14 32.99 26.53
N ALA A 6 18.10 31.80 27.11
CA ALA A 6 18.23 30.54 26.36
C ALA A 6 16.97 30.14 25.57
N LYS A 7 15.88 30.92 25.69
CA LYS A 7 14.57 30.60 25.15
C LYS A 7 14.50 30.61 23.63
N THR A 8 15.33 31.39 22.96
CA THR A 8 15.32 31.50 21.49
C THR A 8 16.71 31.32 20.91
N LEU A 9 16.79 30.72 19.73
CA LEU A 9 18.06 30.56 19.02
C LEU A 9 18.71 31.92 18.70
N ALA A 10 17.91 32.93 18.36
CA ALA A 10 18.42 34.27 18.08
C ALA A 10 19.13 34.90 19.29
N HIS A 11 18.58 34.72 20.49
CA HIS A 11 19.21 35.24 21.70
C HIS A 11 20.45 34.43 22.09
N VAL A 12 20.44 33.10 21.91
CA VAL A 12 21.65 32.27 22.05
C VAL A 12 22.76 32.78 21.13
N ILE A 13 22.47 33.01 19.85
CA ILE A 13 23.42 33.56 18.87
C ILE A 13 23.91 34.94 19.32
N ALA A 14 23.02 35.82 19.77
CA ALA A 14 23.41 37.14 20.26
C ALA A 14 24.34 37.08 21.48
N CYS A 15 24.17 36.10 22.37
CA CYS A 15 25.06 35.92 23.53
C CYS A 15 26.42 35.35 23.12
N VAL A 16 26.45 34.41 22.17
CA VAL A 16 27.69 33.78 21.68
C VAL A 16 28.51 34.73 20.80
N CYS A 17 27.84 35.62 20.08
CA CYS A 17 28.48 36.49 19.11
C CYS A 17 28.57 37.96 19.53
N GLY A 18 27.85 38.36 20.57
CA GLY A 18 27.81 39.75 21.04
C GLY A 18 28.80 39.99 22.16
N THR A 19 29.11 41.26 22.39
CA THR A 19 30.07 41.70 23.39
C THR A 19 29.45 42.64 24.41
N LEU A 20 30.17 42.90 25.51
CA LEU A 20 29.80 43.90 26.49
C LEU A 20 29.69 45.28 25.82
N ASP A 21 28.84 46.16 26.35
CA ASP A 21 28.55 47.48 25.79
C ASP A 21 29.80 48.39 25.65
N THR A 22 30.84 48.11 26.43
CA THR A 22 32.14 48.80 26.39
C THR A 22 33.09 48.30 25.29
N LYS A 23 32.73 47.24 24.55
CA LYS A 23 33.57 46.61 23.51
C LYS A 23 33.09 46.93 22.11
N GLY A 24 33.44 48.14 21.66
CA GLY A 24 33.01 48.68 20.38
C GLY A 24 33.72 48.15 19.13
N THR A 25 34.80 47.37 19.28
CA THR A 25 35.68 46.97 18.16
C THR A 25 35.94 45.46 18.11
N GLU A 26 35.13 44.67 18.82
CA GLU A 26 35.31 43.23 18.96
C GLU A 26 34.13 42.49 18.33
N GLU A 27 34.40 41.43 17.57
CA GLU A 27 33.40 40.66 16.84
C GLU A 27 33.66 39.13 16.95
N PRO A 28 33.27 38.48 18.07
CA PRO A 28 33.67 37.11 18.41
C PRO A 28 33.36 36.02 17.36
N CYS A 29 32.25 36.17 16.64
CA CYS A 29 31.81 35.19 15.64
C CYS A 29 32.41 35.41 14.24
N LYS A 30 33.38 36.31 14.10
CA LYS A 30 34.12 36.56 12.87
C LYS A 30 35.61 36.52 13.15
N HIS A 31 36.34 35.69 12.40
CA HIS A 31 37.79 35.71 12.47
C HIS A 31 38.30 37.10 12.07
N GLU A 32 39.15 37.69 12.91
CA GLU A 32 39.70 39.05 12.74
C GLU A 32 38.61 40.14 12.55
N GLY A 33 37.43 39.95 13.16
CA GLY A 33 36.35 40.92 13.07
C GLY A 33 36.58 42.14 13.98
N THR A 34 36.33 43.33 13.45
CA THR A 34 36.59 44.62 14.13
C THR A 34 35.33 45.47 14.29
N THR A 35 34.16 44.93 13.97
CA THR A 35 32.90 45.69 13.98
C THR A 35 32.21 45.56 15.32
N SER A 36 31.58 46.63 15.80
CA SER A 36 30.77 46.55 17.02
C SER A 36 29.60 45.58 16.86
N VAL A 37 29.57 44.59 17.75
CA VAL A 37 28.41 43.70 18.00
C VAL A 37 27.97 43.79 19.48
N ALA A 38 28.22 44.96 20.07
CA ALA A 38 27.99 45.23 21.48
C ALA A 38 26.51 45.15 21.85
N TRP A 39 26.23 44.60 23.02
CA TRP A 39 24.94 44.66 23.67
C TRP A 39 24.65 46.09 24.13
N GLN A 40 23.37 46.39 24.33
CA GLN A 40 23.00 47.59 25.07
C GLN A 40 23.13 47.32 26.57
N ALA A 41 23.40 48.35 27.36
CA ALA A 41 23.35 48.25 28.82
C ALA A 41 21.99 47.68 29.27
N GLY A 42 22.00 46.46 29.82
CA GLY A 42 20.81 45.74 30.27
C GLY A 42 19.81 45.31 29.18
N ASN A 43 20.12 45.50 27.89
CA ASN A 43 19.20 45.27 26.77
C ASN A 43 19.87 44.52 25.61
N PRO A 44 19.10 43.83 24.74
CA PRO A 44 19.63 43.21 23.53
C PRO A 44 20.43 44.17 22.64
N PRO A 45 21.28 43.66 21.72
CA PRO A 45 21.93 44.51 20.72
C PRO A 45 20.91 45.30 19.90
N GLN A 46 21.26 46.51 19.46
CA GLN A 46 20.39 47.26 18.56
C GLN A 46 20.26 46.55 17.21
N ALA A 47 19.28 46.95 16.41
CA ALA A 47 18.99 46.33 15.12
C ALA A 47 20.21 46.31 14.17
N THR A 48 21.09 47.33 14.24
CA THR A 48 22.33 47.42 13.45
C THR A 48 23.36 46.39 13.90
N GLN A 49 23.65 46.27 15.20
CA GLN A 49 24.56 45.23 15.73
C GLN A 49 24.00 43.83 15.50
N TRP A 50 22.69 43.62 15.68
CA TRP A 50 22.05 42.35 15.36
C TRP A 50 22.19 41.99 13.87
N LYS A 51 21.99 42.97 12.98
CA LYS A 51 22.23 42.78 11.55
C LYS A 51 23.69 42.39 11.29
N GLN A 52 24.65 43.06 11.93
CA GLN A 52 26.07 42.75 11.81
C GLN A 52 26.39 41.32 12.24
N ILE A 53 25.93 40.89 13.43
CA ILE A 53 26.05 39.51 13.92
C ILE A 53 25.58 38.51 12.86
N ARG A 54 24.43 38.78 12.24
CA ARG A 54 23.86 37.91 11.20
C ARG A 54 24.67 37.87 9.90
N THR A 55 25.42 38.92 9.57
CA THR A 55 26.30 38.91 8.37
C THR A 55 27.48 37.95 8.50
N ASN A 56 27.85 37.58 9.73
CA ASN A 56 28.92 36.61 9.99
C ASN A 56 28.48 35.17 9.74
N CYS A 57 27.18 34.91 9.66
CA CYS A 57 26.68 33.60 9.27
C CYS A 57 26.93 33.39 7.76
N PRO A 58 27.64 32.32 7.35
CA PRO A 58 27.83 32.01 5.94
C PRO A 58 26.49 31.90 5.22
N THR A 59 26.43 32.42 3.99
CA THR A 59 25.24 32.27 3.17
C THR A 59 25.07 30.80 2.82
N ALA A 60 24.03 30.16 3.37
CA ALA A 60 23.68 28.80 3.01
C ALA A 60 22.95 28.78 1.66
N ALA A 61 23.33 27.86 0.77
CA ALA A 61 22.59 27.64 -0.48
C ALA A 61 21.12 27.34 -0.18
N ALA A 62 20.21 27.93 -0.97
CA ALA A 62 18.78 27.68 -0.87
C ALA A 62 18.46 26.22 -1.19
N THR A 63 18.38 25.42 -0.14
CA THR A 63 18.20 23.97 -0.20
C THR A 63 16.96 23.63 0.61
N PRO A 64 16.16 22.62 0.22
CA PRO A 64 14.94 22.28 0.92
C PRO A 64 15.18 22.05 2.42
N ILE A 65 14.23 22.51 3.24
CA ILE A 65 14.19 22.18 4.66
C ILE A 65 13.57 20.79 4.78
N THR A 66 14.37 19.82 5.21
CA THR A 66 13.94 18.42 5.39
C THR A 66 14.11 18.03 6.86
N ALA A 67 13.35 17.02 7.30
CA ALA A 67 13.47 16.51 8.66
C ALA A 67 14.89 16.03 9.02
N PRO A 68 15.60 15.26 8.16
CA PRO A 68 16.99 14.88 8.44
C PRO A 68 17.91 16.08 8.63
N ARG A 69 17.74 17.13 7.81
CA ARG A 69 18.57 18.33 7.88
C ARG A 69 18.33 19.13 9.15
N ILE A 70 17.08 19.25 9.60
CA ILE A 70 16.78 19.88 10.90
C ILE A 70 17.45 19.08 12.02
N ARG A 71 17.32 17.75 12.02
CA ARG A 71 17.94 16.91 13.06
C ARG A 71 19.45 17.04 13.10
N GLN A 72 20.11 16.99 11.94
CA GLN A 72 21.55 17.17 11.84
C GLN A 72 22.00 18.54 12.35
N ALA A 73 21.27 19.60 12.02
CA ALA A 73 21.57 20.96 12.51
C ALA A 73 21.39 21.06 14.03
N LEU A 74 20.36 20.42 14.59
CA LEU A 74 20.13 20.38 16.03
C LEU A 74 21.22 19.60 16.75
N GLU A 75 21.60 18.43 16.24
CA GLU A 75 22.68 17.61 16.80
C GLU A 75 23.99 18.40 16.84
N ALA A 76 24.38 19.01 15.72
CA ALA A 76 25.56 19.86 15.63
C ALA A 76 25.49 21.05 16.61
N ALA A 77 24.34 21.72 16.72
CA ALA A 77 24.18 22.83 17.64
C ALA A 77 24.27 22.39 19.11
N THR A 78 23.60 21.30 19.50
CA THR A 78 23.61 20.80 20.89
C THR A 78 24.96 20.21 21.29
N ALA A 79 25.76 19.71 20.34
CA ALA A 79 27.11 19.23 20.59
C ALA A 79 28.09 20.33 21.03
N THR A 80 27.74 21.61 20.83
CA THR A 80 28.55 22.76 21.30
C THR A 80 28.38 23.07 22.78
N VAL A 81 27.39 22.43 23.44
CA VAL A 81 27.13 22.62 24.86
C VAL A 81 28.23 21.91 25.66
N HIS A 82 28.87 22.65 26.58
CA HIS A 82 29.90 22.10 27.46
C HIS A 82 29.61 22.46 28.92
N ALA A 83 30.01 21.58 29.85
CA ALA A 83 29.77 21.72 31.27
C ALA A 83 30.92 22.46 31.96
N VAL A 84 30.58 23.36 32.90
CA VAL A 84 31.53 23.93 33.85
C VAL A 84 30.84 23.96 35.22
N ASN A 85 31.41 23.23 36.18
CA ASN A 85 30.77 22.96 37.48
C ASN A 85 29.36 22.36 37.30
N ASN A 86 28.34 22.96 37.94
CA ASN A 86 26.94 22.54 37.84
C ASN A 86 26.18 23.21 36.67
N ASP A 87 26.85 24.07 35.91
CA ASP A 87 26.27 24.84 34.83
C ASP A 87 26.72 24.30 33.46
N ALA A 88 25.99 24.66 32.41
CA ALA A 88 26.41 24.43 31.03
C ALA A 88 26.52 25.74 30.26
N TYR A 89 27.35 25.74 29.22
CA TYR A 89 27.66 26.92 28.42
C TYR A 89 27.62 26.58 26.94
N ILE A 90 27.23 27.56 26.12
CA ILE A 90 27.36 27.54 24.66
C ILE A 90 28.16 28.78 24.28
N GLY A 91 29.19 28.62 23.43
CA GLY A 91 30.11 29.70 23.06
C GLY A 91 31.45 29.61 23.79
N ASN A 92 32.21 30.69 23.80
CA ASN A 92 33.51 30.73 24.46
C ASN A 92 33.35 31.17 25.92
N PHE A 93 33.56 30.23 26.85
CA PHE A 93 33.68 30.51 28.27
C PHE A 93 35.16 30.64 28.65
N ASP A 94 35.50 31.64 29.45
CA ASP A 94 36.84 31.80 30.04
C ASP A 94 36.76 31.75 31.57
N THR A 95 36.90 32.88 32.27
CA THR A 95 36.65 32.98 33.71
C THR A 95 35.22 33.42 34.01
N SER A 96 34.57 34.08 33.06
CA SER A 96 33.20 34.57 33.12
C SER A 96 32.46 34.32 31.79
N CYS A 97 31.20 34.75 31.74
CA CYS A 97 30.33 34.67 30.58
C CYS A 97 29.54 35.98 30.45
N ASP A 98 30.26 37.08 30.23
CA ASP A 98 29.74 38.45 30.32
C ASP A 98 29.85 39.25 29.01
N GLY A 99 30.51 38.73 27.98
CA GLY A 99 30.72 39.43 26.71
C GLY A 99 32.01 40.25 26.66
N ASP A 100 32.88 40.17 27.67
CA ASP A 100 34.18 40.85 27.66
C ASP A 100 35.16 40.19 26.66
N THR A 101 36.36 40.76 26.52
CA THR A 101 37.40 40.49 25.52
C THR A 101 37.57 39.02 25.14
N ASN A 102 37.59 38.11 26.12
CA ASN A 102 37.84 36.68 25.90
C ASN A 102 36.61 35.80 26.13
N ALA A 103 35.43 36.35 26.45
CA ALA A 103 34.27 35.56 26.86
C ALA A 103 33.01 36.01 26.11
N ALA A 104 32.47 35.13 25.27
CA ALA A 104 31.21 35.36 24.56
C ALA A 104 30.42 34.04 24.52
N CYS A 105 29.45 33.93 25.42
CA CYS A 105 28.73 32.70 25.64
C CYS A 105 27.34 32.96 26.25
N ILE A 106 26.55 31.90 26.33
CA ILE A 106 25.36 31.85 27.17
C ILE A 106 25.52 30.82 28.27
N LYS A 107 25.16 31.20 29.49
CA LYS A 107 25.12 30.33 30.67
C LYS A 107 23.73 29.70 30.85
N LEU A 108 23.70 28.39 31.00
CA LEU A 108 22.56 27.57 31.38
C LEU A 108 22.75 27.13 32.84
N THR A 109 22.17 27.90 33.76
CA THR A 109 22.38 27.70 35.21
C THR A 109 21.80 26.37 35.69
N GLY A 110 22.59 25.59 36.43
CA GLY A 110 22.18 24.30 37.02
C GLY A 110 21.87 23.23 35.98
N ALA A 111 22.22 23.45 34.71
CA ALA A 111 21.74 22.65 33.59
C ALA A 111 22.34 21.23 33.54
N VAL A 112 23.41 20.99 34.28
CA VAL A 112 24.05 19.66 34.44
C VAL A 112 24.06 19.19 35.89
N GLN A 113 23.44 19.94 36.81
CA GLN A 113 23.34 19.56 38.21
C GLN A 113 22.68 18.19 38.33
N ASN A 114 23.33 17.28 39.06
CA ASN A 114 22.88 15.89 39.25
C ASN A 114 22.70 15.11 37.92
N GLY A 115 23.48 15.42 36.89
CA GLY A 115 23.38 14.76 35.58
C GLY A 115 22.16 15.21 34.76
N ALA A 116 21.63 16.40 35.03
CA ALA A 116 20.58 16.99 34.20
C ALA A 116 21.04 17.18 32.74
N ASP A 117 20.07 17.10 31.83
CA ASP A 117 20.31 17.34 30.40
C ASP A 117 20.14 18.84 30.11
N PRO A 118 21.22 19.55 29.70
CA PRO A 118 21.17 20.98 29.45
C PRO A 118 20.28 21.35 28.26
N VAL A 119 20.04 20.42 27.32
CA VAL A 119 19.16 20.65 26.16
C VAL A 119 17.72 20.93 26.59
N LYS A 120 17.30 20.46 27.78
CA LYS A 120 15.98 20.77 28.35
C LYS A 120 15.77 22.26 28.64
N GLN A 121 16.85 23.03 28.79
CA GLN A 121 16.77 24.49 28.95
C GLN A 121 16.76 25.25 27.62
N LEU A 122 16.70 24.54 26.47
CA LEU A 122 16.66 25.11 25.12
C LEU A 122 15.32 24.82 24.42
N PRO A 123 14.23 25.56 24.72
CA PRO A 123 12.90 25.30 24.16
C PRO A 123 12.86 25.26 22.62
N TRP A 124 13.70 26.05 21.96
CA TRP A 124 13.80 26.09 20.50
C TRP A 124 14.26 24.77 19.89
N VAL A 125 15.03 23.94 20.63
CA VAL A 125 15.41 22.60 20.19
C VAL A 125 14.17 21.72 20.08
N GLY A 126 13.34 21.68 21.14
CA GLY A 126 12.09 20.92 21.14
C GLY A 126 11.11 21.37 20.06
N GLN A 127 11.01 22.68 19.82
CA GLN A 127 10.18 23.25 18.76
C GLN A 127 10.63 22.77 17.36
N LEU A 128 11.94 22.80 17.08
CA LEU A 128 12.48 22.35 15.81
C LEU A 128 12.39 20.83 15.62
N ILE A 129 12.50 20.03 16.68
CA ILE A 129 12.18 18.59 16.64
C ILE A 129 10.71 18.39 16.22
N GLY A 130 9.80 19.20 16.76
CA GLY A 130 8.38 19.19 16.38
C GLY A 130 8.19 19.48 14.88
N VAL A 131 8.88 20.50 14.35
CA VAL A 131 8.87 20.80 12.91
C VAL A 131 9.41 19.64 12.08
N ALA A 132 10.52 19.03 12.49
CA ALA A 132 11.08 17.87 11.81
C ALA A 132 10.06 16.71 11.73
N LYS A 133 9.37 16.41 12.84
CA LYS A 133 8.32 15.39 12.88
C LYS A 133 7.17 15.70 11.91
N GLN A 134 6.72 16.95 11.85
CA GLN A 134 5.66 17.37 10.92
C GLN A 134 6.09 17.22 9.45
N LEU A 135 7.36 17.53 9.13
CA LEU A 135 7.91 17.34 7.79
C LEU A 135 7.93 15.87 7.37
N GLU A 136 8.26 14.95 8.28
CA GLU A 136 8.21 13.51 7.99
C GLU A 136 6.80 13.01 7.73
N GLN A 137 5.85 13.42 8.59
CA GLN A 137 4.45 13.06 8.43
C GLN A 137 3.92 13.56 7.08
N ARG A 138 4.29 14.79 6.69
CA ARG A 138 3.95 15.34 5.37
C ARG A 138 4.59 14.55 4.22
N ALA A 139 5.85 14.14 4.35
CA ALA A 139 6.52 13.35 3.32
C ALA A 139 5.85 11.98 3.13
N ILE A 140 5.45 11.32 4.22
CA ILE A 140 4.70 10.06 4.20
C ILE A 140 3.35 10.25 3.52
N ALA A 141 2.58 11.27 3.92
CA ALA A 141 1.28 11.57 3.34
C ALA A 141 1.37 11.85 1.83
N ASN A 142 2.33 12.68 1.40
CA ASN A 142 2.56 12.96 -0.02
C ASN A 142 2.86 11.69 -0.82
N LYS A 143 3.68 10.78 -0.27
CA LYS A 143 3.99 9.49 -0.91
C LYS A 143 2.73 8.62 -1.04
N GLN A 144 1.89 8.57 -0.02
CA GLN A 144 0.62 7.84 -0.06
C GLN A 144 -0.34 8.43 -1.10
N THR A 145 -0.47 9.75 -1.16
CA THR A 145 -1.28 10.44 -2.15
C THR A 145 -0.80 10.16 -3.57
N ALA A 146 0.51 10.25 -3.83
CA ALA A 146 1.09 9.94 -5.14
C ALA A 146 0.81 8.49 -5.55
N ASN A 147 0.95 7.54 -4.63
CA ASN A 147 0.64 6.14 -4.88
C ASN A 147 -0.85 5.91 -5.19
N LEU A 148 -1.75 6.59 -4.48
CA LEU A 148 -3.19 6.50 -4.74
C LEU A 148 -3.54 7.07 -6.10
N GLN A 149 -2.99 8.24 -6.45
CA GLN A 149 -3.19 8.85 -7.78
C GLN A 149 -2.69 7.94 -8.89
N ALA A 150 -1.53 7.30 -8.73
CA ALA A 150 -1.02 6.34 -9.70
C ALA A 150 -1.97 5.13 -9.88
N LYS A 151 -2.57 4.63 -8.79
CA LYS A 151 -3.57 3.55 -8.86
C LYS A 151 -4.86 3.99 -9.58
N ILE A 152 -5.34 5.20 -9.30
CA ILE A 152 -6.52 5.75 -9.98
C ILE A 152 -6.25 5.86 -11.48
N ALA A 153 -5.13 6.47 -11.89
CA ALA A 153 -4.76 6.59 -13.29
C ALA A 153 -4.64 5.23 -14.00
N HIS A 154 -4.11 4.21 -13.31
CA HIS A 154 -4.04 2.85 -13.85
C HIS A 154 -5.43 2.22 -14.03
N LEU A 155 -6.34 2.40 -13.06
CA LEU A 155 -7.72 1.92 -13.17
C LEU A 155 -8.50 2.61 -14.29
N GLU A 156 -8.29 3.91 -14.48
CA GLU A 156 -8.88 4.65 -15.61
C GLU A 156 -8.42 4.07 -16.95
N GLU A 157 -7.14 3.74 -17.10
CA GLU A 157 -6.62 3.16 -18.34
C GLU A 157 -7.14 1.75 -18.59
N LEU A 158 -7.20 0.90 -17.55
CA LEU A 158 -7.83 -0.41 -17.65
C LEU A 158 -9.30 -0.31 -18.06
N THR A 159 -10.03 0.66 -17.49
CA THR A 159 -11.44 0.88 -17.84
C THR A 159 -11.58 1.26 -19.30
N LYS A 160 -10.77 2.21 -19.80
CA LYS A 160 -10.75 2.57 -21.23
C LYS A 160 -10.44 1.38 -22.13
N ALA A 161 -9.48 0.53 -21.75
CA ALA A 161 -9.11 -0.66 -22.51
C ALA A 161 -10.26 -1.68 -22.56
N VAL A 162 -10.93 -1.94 -21.43
CA VAL A 162 -12.09 -2.84 -21.36
C VAL A 162 -13.25 -2.29 -22.19
N THR A 163 -13.55 -0.99 -22.11
CA THR A 163 -14.61 -0.36 -22.91
C THR A 163 -14.33 -0.44 -24.41
N LYS A 164 -13.09 -0.18 -24.86
CA LYS A 164 -12.69 -0.37 -26.26
C LYS A 164 -12.89 -1.82 -26.71
N ARG A 165 -12.50 -2.80 -25.89
CA ARG A 165 -12.69 -4.22 -26.21
C ARG A 165 -14.17 -4.60 -26.30
N ALA A 166 -15.00 -4.06 -25.41
CA ALA A 166 -16.44 -4.34 -25.40
C ALA A 166 -17.15 -3.88 -26.69
N GLN A 167 -16.69 -2.78 -27.31
CA GLN A 167 -17.23 -2.29 -28.60
C GLN A 167 -17.08 -3.32 -29.74
N PHE A 168 -16.05 -4.17 -29.69
CA PHE A 168 -15.83 -5.23 -30.68
C PHE A 168 -16.55 -6.55 -30.32
N LEU A 169 -17.11 -6.67 -29.12
CA LEU A 169 -17.86 -7.84 -28.67
C LEU A 169 -19.37 -7.70 -28.90
N THR A 170 -19.87 -6.48 -29.15
CA THR A 170 -21.22 -6.27 -29.67
C THR A 170 -21.30 -6.71 -31.13
N THR A 171 -21.98 -7.84 -31.38
CA THR A 171 -22.46 -8.19 -32.72
C THR A 171 -23.27 -7.02 -33.28
N PRO A 172 -23.16 -6.67 -34.58
CA PRO A 172 -24.07 -5.73 -35.19
C PRO A 172 -25.49 -6.21 -34.88
N ARG A 173 -26.31 -5.34 -34.26
CA ARG A 173 -27.75 -5.56 -34.23
C ARG A 173 -28.19 -5.50 -35.68
N THR A 174 -28.18 -6.65 -36.35
CA THR A 174 -28.94 -6.84 -37.58
C THR A 174 -30.36 -6.48 -37.18
N ASN A 175 -30.83 -5.34 -37.65
CA ASN A 175 -32.25 -5.01 -37.68
C ASN A 175 -32.90 -5.99 -38.66
N HIS A 176 -32.95 -7.28 -38.29
CA HIS A 176 -33.90 -8.20 -38.89
C HIS A 176 -35.24 -7.78 -38.32
N LYS A 177 -36.00 -7.07 -39.17
CA LYS A 177 -37.44 -6.95 -39.04
C LYS A 177 -37.98 -8.32 -38.65
N SER A 178 -38.81 -8.33 -37.62
CA SER A 178 -39.55 -9.49 -37.15
C SER A 178 -40.10 -10.31 -38.31
N HIS A 179 -39.57 -11.51 -38.49
CA HIS A 179 -40.42 -12.66 -38.72
C HIS A 179 -40.27 -13.54 -37.48
N GLU A 180 -41.41 -13.94 -36.94
CA GLU A 180 -41.53 -14.78 -35.76
C GLU A 180 -40.67 -16.04 -35.92
N ASP A 181 -39.68 -16.22 -35.04
CA ASP A 181 -39.12 -17.54 -34.78
C ASP A 181 -38.70 -17.66 -33.31
N LYS A 182 -39.14 -18.78 -32.74
CA LYS A 182 -39.11 -19.18 -31.33
C LYS A 182 -37.65 -19.52 -30.90
N PRO A 183 -37.27 -19.33 -29.62
CA PRO A 183 -35.88 -19.48 -29.19
C PRO A 183 -35.39 -20.94 -29.24
N PRO A 184 -34.08 -21.19 -29.49
CA PRO A 184 -33.52 -22.53 -29.53
C PRO A 184 -33.28 -23.02 -28.09
N ASN A 185 -34.03 -24.04 -27.68
CA ASN A 185 -33.72 -24.81 -26.49
C ASN A 185 -32.74 -25.93 -26.88
N SER A 186 -31.54 -25.91 -26.29
CA SER A 186 -30.52 -26.94 -26.44
C SER A 186 -30.94 -28.20 -25.67
N GLN A 187 -31.66 -29.10 -26.32
CA GLN A 187 -31.90 -30.45 -25.81
C GLN A 187 -31.80 -31.48 -26.93
N GLY A 188 -30.77 -32.32 -26.83
CA GLY A 188 -30.70 -33.64 -27.45
C GLY A 188 -30.14 -33.66 -28.86
N LYS A 189 -28.86 -33.99 -29.02
CA LYS A 189 -28.36 -34.60 -30.27
C LYS A 189 -28.62 -36.12 -30.31
N GLY A 190 -29.02 -36.74 -29.19
CA GLY A 190 -29.32 -38.17 -29.13
C GLY A 190 -30.69 -38.58 -29.71
N ASN A 191 -31.68 -37.68 -29.73
CA ASN A 191 -33.03 -37.98 -30.25
C ASN A 191 -33.11 -37.91 -31.79
N GLN A 192 -32.22 -37.16 -32.44
CA GLN A 192 -32.26 -36.91 -33.89
C GLN A 192 -31.75 -38.10 -34.70
N TRP A 193 -30.76 -38.84 -34.19
CA TRP A 193 -30.29 -40.09 -34.81
C TRP A 193 -31.31 -41.23 -34.66
N MET A 194 -31.95 -41.35 -33.49
CA MET A 194 -32.99 -42.36 -33.28
C MET A 194 -34.22 -42.11 -34.16
N GLN A 195 -34.60 -40.85 -34.38
CA GLN A 195 -35.68 -40.49 -35.29
C GLN A 195 -35.31 -40.80 -36.75
N ALA A 196 -34.07 -40.53 -37.18
CA ALA A 196 -33.62 -40.84 -38.53
C ALA A 196 -33.58 -42.35 -38.81
N GLU A 197 -33.07 -43.17 -37.89
CA GLU A 197 -33.08 -44.63 -38.05
C GLU A 197 -34.49 -45.23 -37.97
N GLU A 198 -35.38 -44.68 -37.12
CA GLU A 198 -36.79 -45.10 -37.06
C GLU A 198 -37.53 -44.76 -38.35
N GLU A 199 -37.29 -43.58 -38.95
CA GLU A 199 -37.82 -43.23 -40.27
C GLU A 199 -37.30 -44.13 -41.39
N GLU A 200 -36.05 -44.58 -41.33
CA GLU A 200 -35.52 -45.55 -42.30
C GLU A 200 -36.18 -46.93 -42.18
N CYS A 201 -36.45 -47.40 -40.96
CA CYS A 201 -37.24 -48.63 -40.77
C CYS A 201 -38.67 -48.45 -41.30
N ASN A 202 -39.33 -47.34 -40.98
CA ASN A 202 -40.74 -47.08 -41.35
C ASN A 202 -40.97 -46.99 -42.88
N LYS A 203 -39.93 -46.67 -43.68
CA LYS A 203 -40.01 -46.68 -45.16
C LYS A 203 -40.07 -48.10 -45.75
N LYS A 204 -39.78 -49.13 -44.98
CA LYS A 204 -39.79 -50.53 -45.44
C LYS A 204 -41.18 -51.11 -45.24
N GLU A 205 -42.01 -51.01 -46.28
CA GLU A 205 -43.42 -51.43 -46.24
C GLU A 205 -43.63 -52.93 -46.46
N LYS A 206 -42.56 -53.71 -46.68
CA LYS A 206 -42.61 -55.16 -46.90
C LYS A 206 -41.73 -55.92 -45.91
N GLU A 207 -42.26 -57.03 -45.40
CA GLU A 207 -41.61 -57.91 -44.42
C GLU A 207 -40.17 -58.35 -44.77
N PRO A 208 -39.86 -58.84 -45.98
CA PRO A 208 -38.49 -59.26 -46.31
C PRO A 208 -37.50 -58.08 -46.36
N GLU A 209 -37.95 -56.88 -46.70
CA GLU A 209 -37.11 -55.67 -46.75
C GLU A 209 -36.84 -55.11 -45.35
N CYS A 210 -37.78 -55.33 -44.43
CA CYS A 210 -37.67 -54.98 -43.01
C CYS A 210 -36.73 -55.92 -42.25
N THR A 211 -36.96 -57.24 -42.37
CA THR A 211 -36.20 -58.26 -41.64
C THR A 211 -34.78 -58.46 -42.17
N ALA A 212 -34.48 -57.98 -43.38
CA ALA A 212 -33.12 -57.88 -43.90
C ALA A 212 -32.23 -56.89 -43.14
N ASN A 213 -32.81 -55.91 -42.42
CA ASN A 213 -32.06 -55.02 -41.54
C ASN A 213 -32.13 -55.54 -40.09
N PRO A 214 -31.01 -55.98 -39.49
CA PRO A 214 -31.02 -56.53 -38.12
C PRO A 214 -31.44 -55.50 -37.06
N LYS A 215 -31.40 -54.20 -37.40
CA LYS A 215 -31.82 -53.11 -36.51
C LYS A 215 -33.33 -52.84 -36.54
N CYS A 216 -34.07 -53.37 -37.52
CA CYS A 216 -35.52 -53.15 -37.64
C CYS A 216 -36.33 -54.41 -37.24
N LYS A 217 -37.56 -54.22 -36.80
CA LYS A 217 -38.48 -55.28 -36.37
C LYS A 217 -39.82 -55.14 -37.10
N TRP A 218 -40.26 -56.25 -37.71
CA TRP A 218 -41.55 -56.32 -38.40
C TRP A 218 -42.71 -56.64 -37.45
N ASN A 219 -43.86 -55.98 -37.64
CA ASN A 219 -45.11 -56.18 -36.94
C ASN A 219 -46.28 -56.26 -37.94
N SER A 220 -46.73 -57.49 -38.23
CA SER A 220 -47.83 -57.80 -39.15
C SER A 220 -49.21 -57.37 -38.64
N GLU A 221 -49.34 -56.91 -37.40
CA GLU A 221 -50.62 -56.46 -36.82
C GLU A 221 -50.81 -54.94 -36.85
N ALA A 222 -49.76 -54.17 -37.18
CA ALA A 222 -49.87 -52.71 -37.26
C ALA A 222 -50.79 -52.28 -38.40
N LYS A 223 -51.82 -51.48 -38.11
CA LYS A 223 -52.85 -51.10 -39.10
C LYS A 223 -52.35 -50.21 -40.25
N GLU A 224 -51.28 -49.43 -40.00
CA GLU A 224 -50.67 -48.53 -40.98
C GLU A 224 -49.40 -49.18 -41.58
N LEU A 225 -49.30 -49.23 -42.91
CA LEU A 225 -48.20 -49.90 -43.62
C LEU A 225 -46.81 -49.36 -43.23
N ASN A 226 -46.69 -48.05 -43.01
CA ASN A 226 -45.48 -47.35 -42.61
C ASN A 226 -45.10 -47.51 -41.12
N LYS A 227 -45.86 -48.30 -40.35
CA LYS A 227 -45.56 -48.64 -38.94
C LYS A 227 -45.40 -50.14 -38.71
N ARG A 228 -45.41 -50.92 -39.80
CA ARG A 228 -45.17 -52.36 -39.74
C ARG A 228 -43.69 -52.69 -39.58
N CYS A 229 -42.77 -51.75 -39.80
CA CYS A 229 -41.33 -51.95 -39.61
C CYS A 229 -40.73 -50.83 -38.74
N THR A 230 -40.28 -51.14 -37.52
CA THR A 230 -39.80 -50.14 -36.53
C THR A 230 -38.43 -50.48 -35.96
N LEU A 231 -37.72 -49.51 -35.37
CA LEU A 231 -36.37 -49.72 -34.83
C LEU A 231 -36.38 -50.61 -33.56
N SER A 232 -35.41 -51.51 -33.44
CA SER A 232 -35.31 -52.47 -32.34
C SER A 232 -34.98 -51.81 -31.00
N GLU A 233 -35.58 -52.28 -29.89
CA GLU A 233 -35.37 -51.71 -28.54
C GLU A 233 -33.97 -51.97 -27.96
N LYS A 234 -33.20 -52.92 -28.50
CA LYS A 234 -31.86 -53.27 -27.98
C LYS A 234 -30.81 -52.19 -28.30
N ASP A 235 -30.93 -51.55 -29.46
CA ASP A 235 -30.00 -50.50 -29.91
C ASP A 235 -30.31 -49.13 -29.27
N LYS A 236 -31.50 -48.97 -28.66
CA LYS A 236 -31.92 -47.72 -28.00
C LYS A 236 -31.18 -47.44 -26.67
N LYS A 237 -30.42 -48.40 -26.13
CA LYS A 237 -29.82 -48.30 -24.77
C LYS A 237 -28.29 -48.18 -24.72
N GLU A 238 -27.57 -48.26 -25.83
CA GLU A 238 -26.09 -48.25 -25.82
C GLU A 238 -25.47 -46.84 -25.88
N VAL A 239 -26.26 -45.79 -26.13
CA VAL A 239 -25.79 -44.41 -26.40
C VAL A 239 -25.71 -43.51 -25.14
N GLU A 240 -26.23 -43.92 -23.98
CA GLU A 240 -26.31 -43.06 -22.79
C GLU A 240 -24.98 -42.97 -21.98
N LYS A 241 -23.92 -43.69 -22.36
CA LYS A 241 -22.69 -43.82 -21.53
C LYS A 241 -21.47 -42.97 -21.93
N GLU A 242 -21.45 -42.26 -23.05
CA GLU A 242 -20.20 -41.63 -23.56
C GLU A 242 -20.02 -40.12 -23.36
N GLU A 243 -20.99 -39.37 -22.81
CA GLU A 243 -20.94 -37.90 -22.79
C GLU A 243 -20.57 -37.28 -21.42
N ILE A 244 -19.64 -37.89 -20.66
CA ILE A 244 -19.02 -37.25 -19.48
C ILE A 244 -17.49 -37.29 -19.59
N GLN A 245 -16.94 -36.62 -20.60
CA GLN A 245 -15.54 -36.17 -20.54
C GLN A 245 -15.38 -34.77 -21.14
N THR A 246 -14.92 -33.86 -20.28
CA THR A 246 -14.28 -32.55 -20.52
C THR A 246 -15.06 -31.31 -20.05
N GLY A 247 -14.66 -30.79 -18.88
CA GLY A 247 -15.00 -29.45 -18.39
C GLY A 247 -15.56 -29.43 -16.96
N TYR A 248 -14.67 -29.22 -15.96
CA TYR A 248 -14.92 -29.04 -14.52
C TYR A 248 -16.40 -28.98 -14.07
N GLY A 249 -16.97 -30.16 -13.80
CA GLY A 249 -18.29 -30.31 -13.18
C GLY A 249 -18.23 -30.12 -11.66
N ARG A 250 -19.23 -29.46 -11.08
CA ARG A 250 -19.41 -29.40 -9.62
C ARG A 250 -19.91 -30.75 -9.11
N HIS A 251 -19.09 -31.46 -8.35
CA HIS A 251 -19.51 -32.66 -7.61
C HIS A 251 -20.41 -32.25 -6.42
N LYS A 252 -21.61 -32.83 -6.34
CA LYS A 252 -22.57 -32.58 -5.24
C LYS A 252 -22.31 -33.47 -4.01
N THR A 253 -21.57 -34.55 -4.16
CA THR A 253 -21.32 -35.56 -3.12
C THR A 253 -19.83 -35.93 -3.05
N LYS A 254 -19.42 -36.49 -1.91
CA LYS A 254 -18.01 -36.72 -1.56
C LYS A 254 -17.33 -37.83 -2.36
N GLU A 255 -18.03 -38.94 -2.59
CA GLU A 255 -17.49 -40.10 -3.33
C GLU A 255 -16.97 -39.79 -4.74
N PRO A 256 -17.71 -39.05 -5.61
CA PRO A 256 -17.19 -38.73 -6.95
C PRO A 256 -16.02 -37.73 -6.95
N CYS A 257 -15.90 -36.86 -5.94
CA CYS A 257 -14.76 -35.95 -5.78
C CYS A 257 -13.47 -36.67 -5.33
N GLU A 258 -13.59 -37.79 -4.61
CA GLU A 258 -12.42 -38.56 -4.15
C GLU A 258 -11.87 -39.50 -5.22
N ASN A 259 -12.72 -39.98 -6.14
CA ASN A 259 -12.31 -40.79 -7.29
C ASN A 259 -11.58 -39.98 -8.39
N ASP A 260 -11.72 -38.65 -8.39
CA ASP A 260 -11.00 -37.73 -9.31
C ASP A 260 -9.54 -37.43 -8.89
N LYS A 261 -9.03 -38.12 -7.85
CA LYS A 261 -7.68 -37.90 -7.28
C LYS A 261 -6.58 -38.78 -7.85
N THR A 262 -6.69 -39.28 -9.08
CA THR A 262 -5.63 -40.08 -9.71
C THR A 262 -4.67 -39.18 -10.50
N GLY A 263 -3.42 -39.09 -10.02
CA GLY A 263 -2.32 -38.30 -10.60
C GLY A 263 -2.02 -36.98 -9.88
N ASP A 264 -0.94 -36.30 -10.29
CA ASP A 264 -0.33 -35.11 -9.64
C ASP A 264 -1.18 -33.81 -9.59
N LYS A 265 -2.50 -33.90 -9.74
CA LYS A 265 -3.40 -32.72 -9.74
C LYS A 265 -4.47 -32.85 -8.66
N HIS A 266 -4.23 -32.18 -7.53
CA HIS A 266 -5.22 -32.02 -6.45
C HIS A 266 -6.27 -30.96 -6.83
N ASN A 267 -7.34 -31.35 -7.51
CA ASN A 267 -8.40 -30.45 -7.99
C ASN A 267 -9.66 -30.41 -7.09
N CYS A 268 -9.68 -31.07 -5.93
CA CYS A 268 -10.85 -31.06 -5.04
C CYS A 268 -10.51 -30.57 -3.61
N THR A 269 -11.17 -29.49 -3.15
CA THR A 269 -11.10 -28.94 -1.78
C THR A 269 -12.51 -28.65 -1.24
N PHE A 270 -12.93 -29.33 -0.17
CA PHE A 270 -14.21 -29.08 0.51
C PHE A 270 -14.03 -28.01 1.61
N ARG A 271 -14.84 -26.95 1.60
CA ARG A 271 -14.88 -25.96 2.71
C ARG A 271 -15.59 -26.59 3.92
N LYS A 272 -14.90 -26.70 5.06
CA LYS A 272 -15.55 -27.04 6.35
C LYS A 272 -16.27 -25.80 6.92
N GLY A 273 -17.50 -26.00 7.38
CA GLY A 273 -18.49 -24.96 7.70
C GLY A 273 -18.21 -24.10 8.93
N LYS A 274 -18.86 -22.94 8.92
CA LYS A 274 -19.14 -22.08 10.07
C LYS A 274 -20.12 -22.79 10.99
N ASP A 275 -19.81 -22.91 12.27
CA ASP A 275 -20.82 -23.02 13.32
C ASP A 275 -20.25 -22.51 14.66
N LYS A 276 -20.91 -21.47 15.18
CA LYS A 276 -20.90 -20.91 16.55
C LYS A 276 -19.85 -19.84 16.92
N GLU A 277 -20.35 -18.60 17.02
CA GLU A 277 -19.79 -17.51 17.84
C GLU A 277 -19.90 -17.85 19.34
N ASP A 278 -18.85 -17.59 20.12
CA ASP A 278 -18.89 -16.65 21.27
C ASP A 278 -17.58 -16.69 22.09
N GLY A 279 -17.11 -15.51 22.50
CA GLY A 279 -16.46 -15.33 23.80
C GLY A 279 -14.94 -15.09 23.88
N LYS A 280 -14.58 -13.81 24.03
CA LYS A 280 -13.56 -13.24 24.95
C LYS A 280 -12.08 -13.66 24.89
N ASP A 281 -11.26 -12.61 24.75
CA ASP A 281 -9.84 -12.41 25.07
C ASP A 281 -9.15 -13.43 25.99
N THR A 282 -8.03 -14.02 25.56
CA THR A 282 -6.75 -13.98 26.31
C THR A 282 -5.56 -14.43 25.45
N GLU A 283 -4.62 -13.50 25.28
CA GLU A 283 -3.15 -13.66 25.31
C GLU A 283 -2.54 -15.08 25.27
N LYS A 284 -1.69 -15.34 24.27
CA LYS A 284 -0.32 -15.88 24.42
C LYS A 284 0.38 -16.06 23.07
N MET A 285 1.37 -15.22 22.80
CA MET A 285 2.43 -15.48 21.83
C MET A 285 3.29 -16.66 22.32
N PRO A 286 3.56 -17.69 21.49
CA PRO A 286 4.65 -18.61 21.75
C PRO A 286 5.93 -18.11 21.08
N LEU A 287 6.95 -17.95 21.91
CA LEU A 287 8.36 -17.75 21.58
C LEU A 287 8.84 -18.75 20.52
N LEU A 288 9.38 -18.25 19.41
CA LEU A 288 10.25 -19.05 18.54
C LEU A 288 11.64 -19.11 19.17
N GLN A 289 11.90 -20.17 19.92
CA GLN A 289 13.27 -20.63 20.18
C GLN A 289 13.82 -21.31 18.93
N PHE A 290 14.88 -20.76 18.36
CA PHE A 290 15.70 -21.48 17.38
C PHE A 290 16.70 -22.36 18.13
N SER A 291 16.66 -23.68 17.87
CA SER A 291 17.78 -24.58 18.14
C SER A 291 17.98 -25.60 17.03
N ARG A 292 19.15 -25.47 16.40
CA ARG A 292 20.06 -26.46 15.79
C ARG A 292 19.56 -27.38 14.67
N LYS A 293 20.27 -27.32 13.53
CA LYS A 293 21.37 -28.27 13.22
C LYS A 293 22.60 -27.48 12.80
#